data_AF-A0A6J4F9X2-F1
#
_entry.id   AF-A0A6J4F9X2-F1
#
_cell.length_a   1.000
_cell.length_b   1.000
_cell.length_c   1.000
_cell.angle_alpha   90.00
_cell.angle_beta   90.00
_cell.angle_gamma   90.00
#
_symmetry.space_group_name_H-M   'P 1'
#
loop_
_entity.id
_entity.type
_entity.pdbx_description
1 polymer ?
#
loop_
_entity_poly.entity_id
_entity_poly.type
_entity_poly.pdbx_seq_one_letter_code
_entity_poly.pdbx_strand_id
1 'polypeptide(L)'
;MHATILDAATGETMAADLPEAHRLALAAEAAATRPGRERMARNAPILAALAAIDARTVRPLRAILAAQAAGLPPGDDVARLAALQAEADSLRAGLAS
;
A
#
# COMPACT_ATOMS: atom_id res chain seq x y z
N MET A 1 -3.57 -15.19 28.12
CA MET A 1 -4.61 -14.63 27.23
C MET A 1 -5.14 -15.78 26.39
N HIS A 2 -6.35 -16.27 26.68
CA HIS A 2 -7.02 -17.32 25.92
C HIS A 2 -7.63 -16.71 24.64
N ALA A 3 -7.35 -17.31 23.47
CA ALA A 3 -8.03 -16.96 22.23
C ALA A 3 -9.27 -17.84 22.09
N THR A 4 -10.45 -17.21 22.00
CA THR A 4 -11.74 -17.88 21.95
C THR A 4 -12.25 -17.90 20.51
N ILE A 5 -12.52 -19.09 19.97
CA ILE A 5 -13.23 -19.27 18.69
C ILE A 5 -14.65 -19.75 19.02
N LEU A 6 -15.65 -19.02 18.52
CA LEU A 6 -17.07 -19.31 18.73
C LEU A 6 -17.53 -20.37 17.72
N ASP A 7 -18.04 -21.50 18.18
CA ASP A 7 -18.70 -22.48 17.30
C ASP A 7 -20.11 -21.99 16.94
N ALA A 8 -20.37 -21.83 15.63
CA ALA A 8 -21.63 -21.35 15.11
C ALA A 8 -22.79 -22.37 15.22
N ALA A 9 -22.50 -23.63 15.53
CA ALA A 9 -23.53 -24.67 15.67
C ALA A 9 -24.10 -24.79 17.09
N THR A 10 -23.34 -24.40 18.12
CA THR A 10 -23.66 -24.71 19.52
C THR A 10 -23.59 -23.52 20.47
N GLY A 11 -22.92 -22.42 20.10
CA GLY A 11 -22.78 -21.23 20.95
C GLY A 11 -21.90 -21.45 22.20
N GLU A 12 -21.27 -22.62 22.35
CA GLU A 12 -20.36 -22.91 23.44
C GLU A 12 -18.93 -22.50 23.07
N THR A 13 -18.26 -21.80 23.98
CA THR A 13 -16.83 -21.52 23.90
C THR A 13 -16.06 -22.80 24.21
N MET A 14 -15.84 -23.65 23.22
CA MET A 14 -14.83 -24.71 23.34
C MET A 14 -13.47 -24.04 23.46
N ALA A 15 -12.84 -24.13 24.64
CA ALA A 15 -11.41 -23.94 24.75
C ALA A 15 -10.77 -25.01 23.86
N ALA A 16 -10.39 -24.63 22.64
CA ALA A 16 -9.68 -25.52 21.75
C ALA A 16 -8.32 -25.80 22.39
N ASP A 17 -8.24 -26.88 23.16
CA ASP A 17 -6.98 -27.45 23.67
C ASP A 17 -6.22 -28.03 22.47
N LEU A 18 -5.73 -27.12 21.63
CA LEU A 18 -4.90 -27.47 20.51
C LEU A 18 -3.60 -28.06 21.07
N PRO A 19 -3.15 -29.21 20.53
CA PRO A 19 -1.87 -29.80 20.90
C PRO A 19 -0.76 -28.74 20.83
N GLU A 20 0.16 -28.78 21.78
CA GLU A 20 1.24 -27.78 21.89
C GLU A 20 2.03 -27.63 20.59
N ALA A 21 2.28 -28.73 19.89
CA ALA A 21 2.90 -28.74 18.57
C ALA A 21 2.14 -27.90 17.52
N HIS A 22 0.80 -27.92 17.54
CA HIS A 22 -0.02 -27.14 16.63
C HIS A 22 0.00 -25.65 17.00
N ARG A 23 -0.01 -25.33 18.31
CA ARG A 23 0.16 -23.94 18.79
C ARG A 23 1.53 -23.35 18.39
N LEU A 24 2.58 -24.15 18.48
CA LEU A 24 3.93 -23.76 18.05
C LEU A 24 4.01 -23.55 16.53
N ALA A 25 3.36 -24.40 15.74
CA ALA A 25 3.29 -24.25 14.28
C ALA A 25 2.59 -22.95 13.87
N LEU A 26 1.43 -22.65 14.47
CA LEU A 26 0.71 -21.40 14.22
C LEU A 26 1.51 -20.15 14.64
N ALA A 27 2.23 -20.22 15.77
CA ALA A 27 3.11 -19.15 16.21
C ALA A 27 4.29 -18.93 15.26
N ALA A 28 4.88 -20.00 14.74
CA ALA A 28 5.96 -19.94 13.75
C ALA A 28 5.48 -19.34 12.42
N GLU A 29 4.29 -19.70 11.95
CA GLU A 29 3.68 -19.13 10.74
C GLU A 29 3.34 -17.65 10.92
N ALA A 30 2.77 -17.28 12.07
CA ALA A 30 2.53 -15.89 12.41
C ALA A 30 3.84 -15.07 12.49
N ALA A 31 4.90 -15.65 13.04
CA ALA A 31 6.21 -15.02 13.10
C ALA A 31 6.84 -14.87 11.71
N ALA A 32 6.69 -15.87 10.83
CA ALA A 32 7.21 -15.83 9.46
C ALA A 32 6.55 -14.73 8.61
N THR A 33 5.26 -14.46 8.82
CA THR A 33 4.51 -13.44 8.07
C THR A 33 4.63 -12.03 8.65
N ARG A 34 5.11 -11.89 9.89
CA ARG A 34 5.22 -10.60 10.60
C ARG A 34 6.14 -9.59 9.91
N PRO A 35 7.35 -9.93 9.43
CA PRO A 35 8.22 -8.96 8.74
C PRO A 35 7.58 -8.38 7.47
N GLY A 36 6.79 -9.17 6.75
CA GLY A 36 6.06 -8.72 5.57
C GLY A 36 4.96 -7.70 5.93
N ARG A 37 4.18 -7.99 6.98
CA ARG A 37 3.14 -7.08 7.48
C ARG A 37 3.72 -5.78 8.03
N GLU A 38 4.83 -5.84 8.75
CA GLU A 38 5.50 -4.64 9.25
C GLU A 38 6.06 -3.77 8.12
N ARG A 39 6.67 -4.38 7.08
CA ARG A 39 7.10 -3.63 5.88
C ARG A 39 5.92 -2.97 5.15
N MET A 40 4.82 -3.69 4.95
CA MET A 40 3.61 -3.12 4.35
C MET A 40 3.06 -1.95 5.18
N ALA A 41 2.98 -2.09 6.50
CA ALA A 41 2.50 -1.03 7.38
C ALA A 41 3.40 0.22 7.34
N ARG A 42 4.74 0.03 7.30
CA ARG A 42 5.69 1.13 7.13
C ARG A 42 5.56 1.82 5.78
N ASN A 43 5.32 1.06 4.70
CA ASN A 43 5.29 1.58 3.34
C ASN A 43 3.93 2.12 2.91
N ALA A 44 2.85 1.78 3.62
CA ALA A 44 1.48 2.25 3.35
C ALA A 44 1.35 3.77 3.11
N PRO A 45 1.93 4.67 3.94
CA PRO A 45 1.85 6.11 3.70
C PRO A 45 2.55 6.54 2.40
N ILE A 46 3.68 5.91 2.05
CA ILE A 46 4.43 6.20 0.83
C ILE A 46 3.60 5.77 -0.40
N LEU A 47 2.99 4.59 -0.34
CA LEU A 47 2.09 4.09 -1.40
C LEU A 47 0.87 5.00 -1.58
N ALA A 48 0.28 5.50 -0.49
CA ALA A 48 -0.82 6.45 -0.55
C ALA A 48 -0.39 7.79 -1.18
N ALA A 49 0.81 8.29 -0.86
CA ALA A 49 1.36 9.50 -1.46
C ALA A 49 1.60 9.34 -2.98
N LEU A 50 2.13 8.18 -3.41
CA LEU A 50 2.30 7.86 -4.83
C LEU A 50 0.96 7.85 -5.56
N ALA A 51 -0.08 7.23 -5.00
CA ALA A 51 -1.42 7.23 -5.59
C ALA A 51 -2.01 8.66 -5.72
N ALA A 52 -1.74 9.53 -4.74
CA ALA A 52 -2.15 10.93 -4.80
C ALA A 52 -1.41 11.71 -5.91
N ILE A 53 -0.12 11.44 -6.13
CA ILE A 53 0.64 12.01 -7.24
C ILE A 53 0.08 11.54 -8.58
N ASP A 54 -0.20 10.24 -8.74
CA ASP A 54 -0.77 9.70 -9.97
C ASP A 54 -2.08 10.41 -10.33
N ALA A 55 -2.96 10.63 -9.34
CA ALA A 55 -4.19 11.40 -9.55
C ALA A 55 -3.92 12.86 -9.99
N ARG A 56 -2.88 13.51 -9.46
CA ARG A 56 -2.50 14.89 -9.80
C ARG A 56 -1.91 15.03 -11.21
N THR A 57 -1.41 13.95 -11.83
CA THR A 57 -0.84 13.98 -13.19
C THR A 57 -1.89 14.12 -14.29
N VAL A 58 -3.15 13.73 -14.04
CA VAL A 58 -4.20 13.65 -15.06
C VAL A 58 -4.49 15.01 -15.71
N ARG A 59 -4.62 16.07 -14.90
CA ARG A 59 -4.91 17.42 -15.40
C ARG A 59 -3.80 17.98 -16.30
N PRO A 60 -2.53 18.06 -15.86
CA PRO A 60 -1.47 18.60 -16.72
C PRO A 60 -1.24 17.75 -17.97
N LEU A 61 -1.37 16.41 -17.90
CA LEU A 61 -1.30 15.57 -19.09
C LEU A 61 -2.39 15.90 -20.12
N ARG A 62 -3.64 16.08 -19.68
CA ARG A 62 -4.74 16.49 -20.56
C ARG A 62 -4.50 17.87 -21.17
N ALA A 63 -3.97 18.82 -20.40
CA ALA A 63 -3.68 20.15 -20.89
C ALA A 63 -2.58 20.16 -21.96
N ILE A 64 -1.53 19.36 -21.77
CA ILE A 64 -0.46 19.15 -22.78
C ILE A 64 -1.03 18.56 -24.06
N LEU A 65 -1.84 17.50 -23.95
CA LEU A 65 -2.46 16.86 -25.12
C LEU A 65 -3.39 17.83 -25.87
N ALA A 66 -4.16 18.65 -25.14
CA ALA A 66 -5.02 19.67 -25.74
C ALA A 66 -4.21 20.76 -26.46
N ALA A 67 -3.10 21.23 -25.88
CA ALA A 67 -2.21 22.21 -26.50
C ALA A 67 -1.60 21.64 -27.79
N GLN A 68 -1.10 20.40 -27.74
CA GLN A 68 -0.53 19.71 -28.91
C GLN A 68 -1.56 19.52 -30.03
N ALA A 69 -2.79 19.11 -29.70
CA ALA A 69 -3.86 18.97 -30.67
C ALA A 69 -4.25 20.31 -31.32
N ALA A 70 -4.07 21.42 -30.61
CA ALA A 70 -4.28 22.78 -31.13
C ALA A 70 -3.06 23.35 -31.87
N GLY A 71 -1.94 22.61 -31.97
CA GLY A 71 -0.69 23.12 -32.54
C GLY A 71 -0.01 24.19 -31.68
N LEU A 72 -0.39 24.30 -30.41
CA LEU A 72 0.19 25.24 -29.45
C LEU A 72 1.30 24.56 -28.65
N PRO A 73 2.32 25.31 -28.22
CA PRO A 73 3.31 24.79 -27.29
C PRO A 73 2.64 24.45 -25.96
N PRO A 74 2.98 23.31 -25.33
CA PRO A 74 2.51 23.01 -23.99
C PRO A 74 3.12 24.01 -22.99
N GLY A 75 2.28 24.63 -22.16
CA GLY A 75 2.70 25.64 -21.18
C GLY A 75 3.38 25.03 -19.94
N ASP A 76 3.13 25.64 -18.78
CA ASP A 76 3.71 25.24 -17.48
C ASP A 76 3.37 23.81 -17.05
N ASP A 77 2.41 23.16 -17.70
CA ASP A 77 2.01 21.78 -17.42
C ASP A 77 3.16 20.78 -17.61
N VAL A 78 4.11 21.04 -18.51
CA VAL A 78 5.31 20.19 -18.68
C VAL A 78 6.20 20.28 -17.44
N ALA A 79 6.50 21.49 -16.97
CA ALA A 79 7.29 21.70 -15.76
C ALA A 79 6.58 21.11 -14.53
N ARG A 80 5.26 21.22 -14.47
CA ARG A 80 4.44 20.62 -13.41
C ARG A 80 4.50 19.09 -13.41
N LEU A 81 4.46 18.45 -14.59
CA LEU A 81 4.66 17.00 -14.69
C LEU A 81 6.06 16.59 -14.25
N ALA A 82 7.09 17.32 -14.65
CA ALA A 82 8.46 17.05 -14.23
C ALA A 82 8.63 17.13 -12.70
N ALA A 83 7.99 18.12 -12.05
CA ALA A 83 7.99 18.24 -10.60
C ALA A 83 7.28 17.07 -9.90
N LEU A 84 6.12 16.64 -10.42
CA LEU A 84 5.39 15.47 -9.90
C LEU A 84 6.20 14.19 -10.06
N GLN A 85 6.91 14.04 -11.18
CA GLN A 85 7.78 12.90 -11.42
C GLN A 85 8.95 12.86 -10.42
N ALA A 86 9.61 14.00 -10.18
CA ALA A 86 10.68 14.08 -9.19
C ALA A 86 10.19 13.77 -7.76
N GLU A 87 8.99 14.24 -7.39
CA GLU A 87 8.34 13.91 -6.11
C GLU A 87 8.11 12.39 -5.99
N ALA A 88 7.59 11.76 -7.06
CA ALA A 88 7.36 10.32 -7.10
C ALA A 88 8.66 9.51 -7.02
N ASP A 89 9.74 9.95 -7.68
CA ASP A 89 11.02 9.27 -7.65
C ASP A 89 11.67 9.32 -6.26
N SER A 90 11.53 10.45 -5.55
CA SER A 90 11.95 10.55 -4.15
C SER A 90 11.19 9.57 -3.25
N LEU A 91 9.87 9.44 -3.43
CA LEU A 91 9.06 8.48 -2.67
C LEU A 91 9.41 7.03 -3.00
N ARG A 92 9.66 6.70 -4.27
CA ARG A 92 10.09 5.35 -4.69
C ARG A 92 11.44 4.98 -4.10
N ALA A 93 12.38 5.92 -4.00
CA ALA A 93 13.64 5.70 -3.32
C ALA A 93 13.44 5.34 -1.84
N GLY A 94 12.44 5.95 -1.18
CA GLY A 94 12.05 5.61 0.20
C GLY A 94 11.38 4.24 0.38
N LEU A 95 10.92 3.57 -0.69
CA LEU A 95 10.42 2.19 -0.61
C LEU A 95 11.54 1.15 -0.65
N ALA A 96 12.72 1.53 -1.15
CA ALA A 96 13.88 0.64 -1.29
C ALA A 96 14.80 0.63 -0.04
N SER A 97 14.57 1.57 0.89
CA SER A 97 15.24 1.68 2.20
C SER A 97 14.50 0.91 3.29
#